data_AF-A0A3N7DY42-F1
#
_entry.id   AF-A0A3N7DY42-F1
#
_cell.length_a   1.000
_cell.length_b   1.000
_cell.length_c   1.000
_cell.angle_alpha   90.00
_cell.angle_beta   90.00
_cell.angle_gamma   90.00
#
_symmetry.space_group_name_H-M   'P 1'
#
loop_
_entity.id
_entity.type
_entity.pdbx_description
1 polymer ?
#
loop_
_entity_poly.entity_id
_entity_poly.type
_entity_poly.pdbx_seq_one_letter_code
_entity_poly.pdbx_strand_id
1 'polypeptide(L)' 'MAKRIMARPARLESSGTNPPSAADLLENKLEQLNSLLWCCYGAGDGWFEDAGEAHRDNLLWIASDLAREAVALFQESERR' A
#
# COMPACT_ATOMS: atom_id res chain seq x y z
N MET A 1 24.42 -27.19 -24.35
CA MET A 1 22.99 -26.89 -24.63
C MET A 1 22.26 -26.74 -23.30
N ALA A 2 21.73 -25.55 -22.97
CA ALA A 2 21.06 -25.28 -21.69
C ALA A 2 19.52 -25.33 -21.86
N LYS A 3 18.85 -26.16 -21.06
CA LYS A 3 17.38 -26.26 -21.02
C LYS A 3 16.79 -25.01 -20.34
N ARG A 4 15.97 -24.25 -21.06
CA ARG A 4 15.15 -23.14 -20.51
C ARG A 4 14.09 -23.73 -19.58
N ILE A 5 14.24 -23.51 -18.28
CA ILE A 5 13.17 -23.72 -17.30
C ILE A 5 12.20 -22.54 -17.47
N MET A 6 11.14 -22.75 -18.25
CA MET A 6 10.02 -21.81 -18.32
C MET A 6 9.22 -21.95 -17.02
N ALA A 7 9.49 -21.07 -16.06
CA ALA A 7 8.62 -20.91 -14.90
C ALA A 7 7.27 -20.40 -15.39
N ARG A 8 6.26 -21.26 -15.25
CA ARG A 8 4.86 -21.01 -15.59
C ARG A 8 4.37 -19.86 -14.70
N PRO A 9 3.78 -18.77 -15.24
CA PRO A 9 3.19 -17.76 -14.37
C PRO A 9 2.04 -18.43 -13.62
N ALA A 10 2.13 -18.44 -12.29
CA ALA A 10 0.98 -18.74 -11.45
C ALA A 10 -0.06 -17.66 -11.76
N ARG A 11 -1.02 -18.01 -12.62
CA ARG A 11 -2.28 -17.28 -12.74
C ARG A 11 -2.87 -17.32 -11.33
N LEU A 12 -2.86 -16.18 -10.65
CA LEU A 12 -3.68 -15.98 -9.46
C LEU A 12 -5.12 -16.21 -9.93
N GLU A 13 -5.65 -17.38 -9.60
CA GLU A 13 -7.07 -17.64 -9.74
C GLU A 13 -7.76 -16.60 -8.88
N SER A 14 -8.59 -15.75 -9.52
CA SER A 14 -9.47 -14.88 -8.78
C SER A 14 -10.46 -15.79 -8.07
N SER A 15 -10.18 -16.12 -6.81
CA SER A 15 -11.20 -16.63 -5.89
C SER A 15 -12.42 -15.73 -6.04
N GLY A 16 -13.60 -16.34 -6.14
CA GLY A 16 -14.89 -15.68 -6.37
C GLY A 16 -15.30 -14.78 -5.20
N THR A 17 -14.52 -13.73 -4.98
CA THR A 17 -14.75 -12.68 -4.01
C THR A 17 -15.47 -11.57 -4.78
N ASN A 18 -16.63 -11.14 -4.29
CA ASN A 18 -17.27 -9.93 -4.78
C ASN A 18 -16.24 -8.79 -4.86
N PRO A 19 -16.36 -7.87 -5.83
CA PRO A 19 -15.46 -6.73 -5.88
C PRO A 19 -15.45 -6.03 -4.51
N PRO A 20 -14.27 -5.71 -3.96
CA PRO A 20 -14.15 -5.14 -2.63
C PRO A 20 -14.98 -3.85 -2.54
N SER A 21 -15.70 -3.70 -1.43
CA SER A 21 -16.49 -2.51 -1.18
C SER A 21 -15.59 -1.29 -0.93
N ALA A 22 -16.16 -0.09 -0.98
CA ALA A 22 -15.42 1.13 -0.65
C ALA A 22 -14.86 1.08 0.79
N ALA A 23 -15.56 0.43 1.72
CA ALA A 23 -15.09 0.22 3.08
C ALA A 23 -13.90 -0.76 3.14
N ASP A 24 -13.94 -1.87 2.40
CA ASP A 24 -12.83 -2.83 2.34
C ASP A 24 -11.56 -2.18 1.73
N LEU A 25 -11.75 -1.36 0.69
CA LEU A 25 -10.66 -0.60 0.07
C LEU A 25 -10.12 0.48 1.01
N LEU A 26 -10.98 1.15 1.78
CA LEU A 26 -10.58 2.14 2.78
C LEU A 26 -9.70 1.49 3.86
N GLU A 27 -10.15 0.37 4.42
CA GLU A 27 -9.40 -0.37 5.44
C GLU A 27 -8.00 -0.73 4.92
N ASN A 28 -7.92 -1.28 3.70
CA ASN A 28 -6.64 -1.60 3.08
C ASN A 28 -5.73 -0.37 2.91
N LYS A 29 -6.29 0.78 2.53
CA LYS A 29 -5.51 2.03 2.38
C LYS A 29 -5.03 2.57 3.72
N LEU A 30 -5.84 2.46 4.77
CA LEU A 30 -5.44 2.84 6.13
C LEU A 30 -4.34 1.92 6.67
N GLU A 31 -4.40 0.61 6.38
CA GLU A 31 -3.32 -0.32 6.73
C GLU A 31 -2.01 0.04 6.01
N GLN A 32 -2.06 0.33 4.70
CA GLN A 32 -0.88 0.77 3.94
C GLN A 32 -0.28 2.06 4.52
N LEU A 33 -1.12 3.05 4.83
CA LEU A 33 -0.69 4.30 5.44
C LEU A 33 -0.06 4.05 6.83
N ASN A 34 -0.69 3.21 7.65
CA ASN A 34 -0.19 2.86 8.97
C ASN A 34 1.17 2.15 8.91
N SER A 35 1.32 1.16 8.03
CA SER A 35 2.62 0.49 7.82
C SER A 35 3.69 1.46 7.34
N LEU A 36 3.35 2.37 6.41
CA LEU A 36 4.29 3.36 5.91
C LEU A 36 4.77 4.30 7.03
N LEU A 37 3.85 4.82 7.84
CA LEU A 37 4.16 5.68 8.97
C LEU A 37 4.94 4.92 10.06
N TRP A 38 4.62 3.65 10.29
CA TRP A 38 5.38 2.79 11.18
C TRP A 38 6.83 2.62 10.72
N CYS A 39 7.07 2.46 9.41
CA CYS A 39 8.44 2.43 8.88
C CYS A 39 9.16 3.78 9.05
N CYS A 40 8.43 4.90 9.02
CA CYS A 40 9.02 6.23 9.20
C CYS A 40 9.40 6.54 10.66
N TYR A 41 8.65 6.03 11.64
CA TYR A 41 8.82 6.43 13.06
C TYR A 41 9.13 5.27 14.02
N GLY A 42 8.76 4.04 13.69
CA GLY A 42 8.58 2.93 14.64
C GLY A 42 9.57 1.77 14.52
N ALA A 43 10.44 1.75 13.50
CA ALA A 43 11.40 0.66 13.34
C ALA A 43 12.59 0.75 14.32
N GLY A 44 12.85 1.93 14.89
CA GLY A 44 13.93 2.15 15.87
C GLY A 44 15.34 1.88 15.32
N ASP A 45 15.44 1.68 14.00
CA ASP A 45 16.67 1.35 13.27
C ASP A 45 17.31 2.58 12.62
N GLY A 46 16.71 3.76 12.80
CA GLY A 46 17.18 5.02 12.20
C GLY A 46 17.02 5.04 10.68
N TRP A 47 16.32 4.08 10.08
CA TRP A 47 16.24 3.96 8.61
C TRP A 47 15.65 5.20 7.97
N PHE A 48 14.65 5.81 8.60
CA PHE A 48 14.05 7.04 8.10
C PHE A 48 15.03 8.22 8.25
N GLU A 49 15.75 8.31 9.37
CA GLU A 49 16.79 9.32 9.63
C GLU A 49 18.09 9.10 8.83
N ASP A 50 18.31 7.92 8.27
CA ASP A 50 19.40 7.59 7.37
C ASP A 50 18.98 7.70 5.90
N ALA A 51 17.68 7.57 5.62
CA ALA A 51 17.13 7.88 4.32
C ALA A 51 17.36 9.36 4.02
N GLY A 52 18.06 9.67 2.93
CA GLY A 52 18.34 11.06 2.53
C GLY A 52 17.06 11.89 2.37
N GLU A 53 17.18 13.21 2.43
CA GLU A 53 16.06 14.18 2.39
C GLU A 53 15.07 13.89 1.25
N ALA A 54 15.56 13.67 0.03
CA ALA A 54 14.72 13.35 -1.12
C ALA A 54 13.92 12.04 -0.96
N HIS A 55 14.44 11.04 -0.23
CA HIS A 55 13.70 9.80 0.02
C HIS A 55 12.59 10.03 1.04
N ARG A 56 12.83 10.83 2.09
CA ARG A 56 11.81 11.21 3.07
C ARG A 56 10.69 12.02 2.45
N ASP A 57 11.01 12.98 1.59
CA ASP A 57 10.03 13.79 0.88
C ASP A 57 9.12 12.91 0.01
N ASN A 58 9.68 11.92 -0.68
CA ASN A 58 8.90 10.95 -1.45
C ASN A 58 8.00 10.10 -0.56
N LEU A 59 8.48 9.64 0.61
CA LEU A 59 7.65 8.89 1.57
C LEU A 59 6.49 9.72 2.11
N LEU A 60 6.75 10.99 2.46
CA LEU A 60 5.71 11.93 2.89
C LEU A 60 4.71 12.23 1.77
N TRP A 61 5.18 12.33 0.52
CA TRP A 61 4.31 12.48 -0.63
C TRP A 61 3.38 11.27 -0.81
N ILE A 62 3.91 10.04 -0.71
CA ILE A 62 3.12 8.81 -0.77
C ILE A 62 2.10 8.76 0.38
N ALA A 63 2.52 9.09 1.60
CA ALA A 63 1.62 9.13 2.75
C ALA A 63 0.47 10.13 2.53
N SER A 64 0.77 11.30 1.95
CA SER A 64 -0.22 12.32 1.63
C SER A 64 -1.22 11.84 0.58
N ASP A 65 -0.76 11.12 -0.44
CA ASP A 65 -1.63 10.57 -1.48
C ASP A 65 -2.54 9.45 -0.93
N LEU A 66 -1.97 8.53 -0.14
CA LEU A 66 -2.74 7.49 0.55
C LEU A 66 -3.82 8.07 1.47
N ALA A 67 -3.50 9.13 2.22
CA ALA A 67 -4.47 9.81 3.07
C ALA A 67 -5.62 10.44 2.24
N ARG A 68 -5.31 11.04 1.09
CA ARG A 68 -6.32 11.62 0.20
C ARG A 68 -7.24 10.55 -0.39
N GLU A 69 -6.68 9.42 -0.82
CA GLU A 69 -7.46 8.28 -1.31
C GLU A 69 -8.36 7.69 -0.22
N ALA A 70 -7.86 7.56 1.02
CA ALA A 70 -8.65 7.11 2.15
C ALA A 70 -9.84 8.05 2.42
N VAL A 71 -9.65 9.37 2.38
CA VAL A 71 -10.78 10.32 2.52
C VAL A 71 -11.83 10.13 1.42
N ALA A 72 -11.42 9.93 0.18
CA ALA A 72 -12.35 9.70 -0.93
C ALA A 72 -13.14 8.39 -0.76
N LEU A 73 -12.46 7.31 -0.35
CA LEU A 73 -13.09 6.02 -0.09
C LEU A 73 -14.06 6.06 1.09
N PHE A 74 -13.72 6.79 2.16
CA PHE A 74 -14.63 7.03 3.29
C PHE A 74 -15.89 7.76 2.86
N GLN A 75 -15.76 8.82 2.06
CA GLN A 75 -16.95 9.54 1.55
C GLN A 75 -17.81 8.65 0.63
N GLU A 76 -17.20 7.73 -0.11
CA GLU A 76 -17.91 6.76 -0.94
C GLU A 76 -18.61 5.68 -0.11
N SER A 77 -18.00 5.23 1.00
CA SER A 77 -18.62 4.25 1.89
C SER A 77 -19.84 4.80 2.63
N GLU A 78 -19.80 6.06 3.04
CA GLU A 78 -20.90 6.75 3.74
C GLU A 78 -22.03 7.19 2.79
N ARG A 79 -21.83 7.17 1.47
CA ARG A 79 -22.85 7.51 0.47
C ARG A 79 -23.79 6.35 0.10
N ARG A 80 -23.70 5.22 0.82
CA ARG A 80 -24.55 4.03 0.67
C ARG A 80 -25.82 4.12 1.52
#